data_AF-A0A1V0NY18-F1
#
_entry.id   AF-A0A1V0NY18-F1
#
_cell.length_a   1.000
_cell.length_b   1.000
_cell.length_c   1.000
_cell.angle_alpha   90.00
_cell.angle_beta   90.00
_cell.angle_gamma   90.00
#
_symmetry.space_group_name_H-M   'P 1'
#
loop_
_entity.id
_entity.type
_entity.pdbx_description
1 polymer ?
#
loop_
_entity_poly.entity_id
_entity_poly.type
_entity_poly.pdbx_seq_one_letter_code
_entity_poly.pdbx_strand_id
1 'polypeptide(L)'
;MKIKSLSDIPEAMFYPLKEWSEQSIGNFNLLVGIGFIFVMFSAIFVVTYSIKMGKSDERTLLISLKSAYVMLVAIIACDMFFPRGYLVNQFFMFKYGIACFVSGLYLFLQYRKDFK
;
A
#
# COMPACT_ATOMS: atom_id res chain seq x y z
N MET A 1 -15.56 11.67 17.07
CA MET A 1 -14.26 12.10 17.66
C MET A 1 -14.14 13.63 17.60
N LYS A 2 -13.60 14.30 18.62
CA LYS A 2 -13.32 15.75 18.56
C LYS A 2 -11.87 15.96 18.13
N ILE A 3 -11.64 16.69 17.04
CA ILE A 3 -10.31 17.04 16.54
C ILE A 3 -9.79 18.21 17.39
N LYS A 4 -8.68 18.03 18.11
CA LYS A 4 -8.06 19.07 18.94
C LYS A 4 -6.75 19.57 18.36
N SER A 5 -6.08 18.76 17.54
CA SER A 5 -4.79 19.04 16.92
C SER A 5 -4.70 18.44 15.51
N LEU A 6 -3.77 18.94 14.68
CA LEU A 6 -3.45 18.34 13.37
C LEU A 6 -3.02 16.87 13.49
N SER A 7 -2.43 16.49 14.63
CA SER A 7 -2.08 15.11 14.95
C SER A 7 -3.28 14.16 15.04
N ASP A 8 -4.49 14.71 15.26
CA ASP A 8 -5.71 13.91 15.43
C ASP A 8 -6.42 13.67 14.09
N ILE A 9 -5.96 14.31 13.01
CA ILE A 9 -6.58 14.20 11.68
C ILE A 9 -6.52 12.77 11.13
N PRO A 10 -5.37 12.06 11.15
CA PRO A 10 -5.32 10.65 10.75
C PRO A 10 -6.35 9.79 11.48
N GLU A 11 -6.46 9.95 12.81
CA GLU A 11 -7.42 9.20 13.60
C GLU A 11 -8.87 9.61 13.31
N ALA A 12 -9.16 10.89 13.09
CA ALA A 12 -10.51 11.31 12.74
C ALA A 12 -10.94 10.83 11.35
N MET A 13 -10.01 10.80 10.38
CA MET A 13 -10.28 10.42 8.98
C MET A 13 -10.72 8.96 8.85
N PHE A 14 -10.09 8.07 9.62
CA PHE A 14 -10.36 6.63 9.56
C PHE A 14 -11.33 6.16 10.65
N TYR A 15 -11.85 7.07 11.48
CA TYR A 15 -12.76 6.74 12.57
C TYR A 15 -14.06 6.07 12.09
N PRO A 16 -14.70 6.50 10.98
CA PRO A 16 -15.88 5.81 10.46
C PRO A 16 -15.59 4.36 10.04
N LEU A 17 -14.38 4.08 9.52
CA LEU A 17 -13.97 2.73 9.15
C LEU A 17 -13.82 1.84 10.39
N LYS A 18 -13.30 2.41 11.49
CA LYS A 18 -13.26 1.74 12.80
C LYS A 18 -14.65 1.37 13.26
N GLU A 19 -15.56 2.34 13.36
CA GLU A 19 -16.92 2.11 13.84
C GLU A 19 -17.63 1.06 12.99
N TRP A 20 -17.53 1.15 11.67
CA TRP A 20 -18.12 0.16 10.76
C TRP A 20 -17.52 -1.24 10.96
N SER A 21 -16.20 -1.35 11.12
CA SER A 21 -15.54 -2.64 11.32
C SER A 21 -15.90 -3.31 12.65
N GLU A 22 -16.11 -2.51 13.70
CA GLU A 22 -16.42 -2.99 15.05
C GLU A 22 -17.91 -3.32 15.24
N GLN A 23 -18.80 -2.86 14.34
CA GLN A 23 -20.23 -3.16 14.41
C GLN A 23 -20.54 -4.66 14.35
N SER A 24 -19.73 -5.46 13.65
CA SER A 24 -19.90 -6.91 13.62
C SER A 24 -18.61 -7.64 13.24
N ILE A 25 -18.51 -8.90 13.68
CA ILE A 25 -17.42 -9.81 13.28
C ILE A 25 -17.40 -9.97 11.74
N GLY A 26 -18.57 -9.95 11.09
CA GLY A 26 -18.68 -10.02 9.64
C GLY A 26 -18.00 -8.84 8.93
N ASN A 27 -18.23 -7.61 9.40
CA ASN A 27 -17.61 -6.42 8.83
C ASN A 27 -16.08 -6.44 9.01
N PHE A 28 -15.62 -6.82 10.20
CA PHE A 28 -14.20 -6.96 10.46
C PHE A 28 -13.55 -8.03 9.55
N ASN A 29 -14.18 -9.19 9.40
CA ASN A 29 -13.69 -10.24 8.50
C ASN A 29 -13.67 -9.78 7.04
N LEU A 30 -14.66 -8.98 6.62
CA LEU A 30 -14.69 -8.40 5.28
C LEU A 30 -13.55 -7.39 5.07
N LEU A 31 -13.26 -6.54 6.06
CA LEU A 31 -12.11 -5.62 6.03
C LEU A 31 -10.80 -6.39 5.85
N VAL A 32 -10.59 -7.42 6.67
CA VAL A 32 -9.38 -8.25 6.62
C VAL A 32 -9.31 -9.03 5.30
N GLY A 33 -10.40 -9.64 4.87
CA GLY A 33 -10.46 -10.43 3.64
C GLY A 33 -10.17 -9.61 2.39
N ILE A 34 -10.80 -8.44 2.24
CA ILE A 34 -10.52 -7.52 1.12
C ILE A 34 -9.09 -7.00 1.19
N GLY A 35 -8.62 -6.63 2.38
CA GLY A 35 -7.25 -6.16 2.56
C GLY A 35 -6.22 -7.23 2.19
N PHE A 36 -6.47 -8.49 2.55
CA PHE A 36 -5.60 -9.60 2.19
C PHE A 36 -5.58 -9.85 0.67
N ILE A 37 -6.75 -9.87 0.01
CA ILE A 37 -6.83 -10.00 -1.45
C ILE A 37 -6.06 -8.87 -2.13
N PHE A 38 -6.20 -7.64 -1.64
CA PHE A 38 -5.48 -6.48 -2.15
C PHE A 38 -3.96 -6.61 -2.00
N VAL A 39 -3.47 -7.08 -0.85
CA VAL A 39 -2.03 -7.32 -0.64
C VAL A 39 -1.52 -8.39 -1.59
N MET A 40 -2.23 -9.52 -1.71
CA MET A 40 -1.84 -10.61 -2.61
C MET A 40 -1.79 -10.14 -4.07
N PHE A 41 -2.82 -9.43 -4.51
CA PHE A 41 -2.86 -8.83 -5.84
C PHE A 41 -1.68 -7.87 -6.07
N SER A 42 -1.40 -6.99 -5.11
CA SER A 42 -0.33 -6.00 -5.20
C SER A 42 1.07 -6.63 -5.23
N ALA A 43 1.28 -7.68 -4.42
CA ALA A 43 2.51 -8.45 -4.41
C ALA A 43 2.72 -9.20 -5.75
N ILE A 44 1.69 -9.89 -6.25
CA ILE A 44 1.74 -10.56 -7.56
C ILE A 44 2.02 -9.54 -8.67
N PHE A 45 1.39 -8.37 -8.61
CA PHE A 45 1.55 -7.30 -9.59
C PHE A 45 3.00 -6.81 -9.66
N VAL A 46 3.62 -6.43 -8.53
CA VAL A 46 5.01 -5.97 -8.52
C VAL A 46 5.99 -7.07 -8.92
N VAL A 47 5.77 -8.31 -8.49
CA VAL A 47 6.64 -9.46 -8.85
C VAL A 47 6.55 -9.74 -10.35
N THR A 48 5.34 -9.77 -10.92
CA THR A 48 5.13 -10.03 -12.35
C THR A 48 5.86 -9.01 -13.20
N TYR A 49 5.74 -7.71 -12.89
CA TYR A 49 6.43 -6.67 -13.66
C TYR A 49 7.92 -6.60 -13.39
N SER A 50 8.38 -6.97 -12.19
CA SER A 50 9.80 -7.11 -11.89
C SER A 50 10.44 -8.21 -12.75
N ILE A 51 9.79 -9.37 -12.89
CA ILE A 51 10.26 -10.47 -13.76
C ILE A 51 10.22 -10.06 -15.23
N LYS A 52 9.16 -9.37 -15.66
CA LYS A 52 9.01 -8.91 -17.06
C LYS A 52 10.08 -7.90 -17.51
N MET A 53 10.76 -7.21 -16.59
CA MET A 53 11.86 -6.32 -16.95
C MET A 53 13.11 -7.06 -17.46
N GLY A 54 13.25 -8.35 -17.15
CA GLY A 54 14.35 -9.17 -17.64
C GLY A 54 15.53 -9.25 -16.67
N LYS A 55 16.70 -9.64 -17.20
CA LYS A 55 17.91 -9.87 -16.40
C LYS A 55 18.46 -8.57 -15.83
N SER A 56 19.15 -8.68 -14.70
CA SER A 56 19.84 -7.54 -14.09
C SER A 56 20.96 -7.05 -14.99
N ASP A 57 20.76 -5.88 -15.58
CA ASP A 57 21.76 -5.04 -16.25
C ASP A 57 21.74 -3.63 -15.63
N GLU A 58 22.62 -2.73 -16.07
CA GLU A 58 22.71 -1.36 -15.52
C GLU A 58 21.38 -0.61 -15.61
N ARG A 59 20.63 -0.81 -16.70
CA ARG A 59 19.31 -0.18 -16.94
C ARG A 59 18.27 -0.71 -15.94
N THR A 60 18.17 -2.03 -15.81
CA THR A 60 17.18 -2.71 -14.97
C THR A 60 17.46 -2.46 -13.49
N LEU A 61 18.73 -2.31 -13.11
CA LEU A 61 19.13 -1.88 -11.76
C LEU A 61 18.62 -0.47 -11.44
N LEU A 62 18.76 0.49 -12.37
CA LEU A 62 18.23 1.83 -12.16
C LEU A 62 16.69 1.85 -12.06
N ILE A 63 16.02 1.02 -12.85
CA ILE A 63 14.56 0.87 -12.79
C ILE A 63 14.12 0.28 -11.45
N SER A 64 14.78 -0.79 -10.99
CA SER A 64 14.47 -1.42 -9.70
C SER A 64 14.75 -0.50 -8.52
N LEU A 65 15.85 0.28 -8.59
CA LEU A 65 16.17 1.29 -7.58
C LEU A 65 15.09 2.38 -7.50
N LYS A 66 14.63 2.91 -8.64
CA LYS A 66 13.53 3.88 -8.67
C LYS A 66 12.22 3.28 -8.16
N SER A 67 11.93 2.03 -8.50
CA SER A 67 10.76 1.31 -8.00
C SER A 67 10.79 1.17 -6.47
N ALA A 68 11.95 0.77 -5.92
CA ALA A 68 12.16 0.67 -4.48
C ALA A 68 12.08 2.05 -3.79
N TYR A 69 12.59 3.10 -4.42
CA TYR A 69 12.46 4.47 -3.92
C TYR A 69 10.99 4.91 -3.83
N VAL A 70 10.19 4.68 -4.87
CA VAL A 70 8.75 5.00 -4.85
C VAL A 70 8.01 4.16 -3.80
N MET A 71 8.38 2.89 -3.63
CA MET A 71 7.86 2.03 -2.56
C MET A 71 8.16 2.60 -1.17
N LEU A 72 9.39 3.06 -0.94
CA LEU A 72 9.81 3.68 0.33
C LEU A 72 9.03 4.97 0.60
N VAL A 73 8.85 5.83 -0.41
CA VAL A 73 8.05 7.05 -0.28
C VAL A 73 6.60 6.72 0.07
N ALA A 74 6.01 5.68 -0.55
CA ALA A 74 4.67 5.23 -0.23
C ALA A 74 4.54 4.72 1.22
N ILE A 75 5.55 3.99 1.72
CA ILE A 75 5.61 3.54 3.11
C ILE A 75 5.60 4.73 4.07
N ILE A 76 6.47 5.72 3.84
CA ILE A 76 6.57 6.91 4.69
C ILE A 76 5.26 7.71 4.66
N ALA A 77 4.66 7.88 3.48
CA ALA A 77 3.36 8.53 3.37
C ALA A 77 2.29 7.78 4.18
N CYS A 78 2.21 6.45 4.06
CA CYS A 78 1.27 5.66 4.85
C CYS A 78 1.51 5.82 6.36
N ASP A 79 2.76 5.87 6.82
CA ASP A 79 3.08 6.07 8.25
C ASP A 79 2.69 7.44 8.80
N MET A 80 2.53 8.44 7.92
CA MET A 80 2.02 9.78 8.25
C MET A 80 0.49 9.83 8.25
N PHE A 81 -0.18 9.10 7.34
CA PHE A 81 -1.63 9.15 7.17
C PHE A 81 -2.40 8.10 7.97
N PHE A 82 -1.81 6.97 8.31
CA PHE A 82 -2.53 5.89 8.99
C PHE A 82 -2.59 6.07 10.51
N PRO A 83 -3.75 5.80 11.13
CA PRO A 83 -3.94 5.96 12.55
C PRO A 83 -3.17 4.89 13.33
N ARG A 84 -2.73 5.24 14.55
CA ARG A 84 -2.00 4.33 15.44
C ARG A 84 -2.80 3.92 16.68
N GLY A 85 -3.94 4.56 16.93
CA GLY A 85 -4.80 4.25 18.08
C GLY A 85 -5.69 3.01 17.92
N TYR A 86 -5.99 2.57 16.69
CA TYR A 86 -6.89 1.43 16.43
C TYR A 86 -6.61 0.81 15.07
N LEU A 87 -7.07 -0.44 14.88
CA LEU A 87 -6.90 -1.22 13.63
C LEU A 87 -5.45 -1.25 13.11
N VAL A 88 -4.47 -1.16 14.02
CA VAL A 88 -3.04 -0.98 13.68
C VAL A 88 -2.54 -2.09 12.77
N ASN A 89 -2.93 -3.34 13.02
CA ASN A 89 -2.53 -4.49 12.20
C ASN A 89 -3.14 -4.44 10.80
N GLN A 90 -4.39 -3.98 10.68
CA GLN A 90 -5.08 -3.83 9.41
C GLN A 90 -4.43 -2.71 8.59
N PHE A 91 -4.17 -1.55 9.19
CA PHE A 91 -3.46 -0.46 8.52
C PHE A 91 -2.02 -0.84 8.17
N PHE A 92 -1.33 -1.62 9.00
CA PHE A 92 -0.03 -2.19 8.67
C PHE A 92 -0.10 -3.06 7.40
N MET A 93 -1.09 -3.95 7.32
CA MET A 93 -1.33 -4.76 6.13
C MET A 93 -1.61 -3.90 4.89
N PHE A 94 -2.51 -2.91 4.98
CA PHE A 94 -2.80 -1.99 3.88
C PHE A 94 -1.57 -1.17 3.46
N LYS A 95 -0.72 -0.76 4.40
CA LYS A 95 0.49 0.02 4.13
C LYS A 95 1.41 -0.72 3.17
N TYR A 96 1.70 -1.99 3.44
CA TYR A 96 2.55 -2.78 2.55
C TYR A 96 1.84 -3.15 1.25
N GLY A 97 0.51 -3.37 1.28
CA GLY A 97 -0.28 -3.53 0.06
C GLY A 97 -0.16 -2.33 -0.88
N ILE A 98 -0.37 -1.12 -0.36
CA ILE A 98 -0.25 0.13 -1.12
C ILE A 98 1.18 0.32 -1.60
N ALA A 99 2.19 0.10 -0.76
CA ALA A 99 3.59 0.24 -1.14
C ALA A 99 3.96 -0.68 -2.32
N CYS A 100 3.56 -1.95 -2.26
CA CYS A 100 3.73 -2.91 -3.36
C CYS A 100 2.95 -2.47 -4.60
N PHE A 101 1.71 -2.00 -4.45
CA PHE A 101 0.89 -1.56 -5.57
C PHE A 101 1.50 -0.36 -6.31
N VAL A 102 1.95 0.67 -5.59
CA VAL A 102 2.57 1.86 -6.19
C VAL A 102 3.89 1.48 -6.88
N SER A 103 4.69 0.62 -6.27
CA SER A 103 5.92 0.06 -6.89
C SER A 103 5.60 -0.70 -8.18
N GLY A 104 4.61 -1.60 -8.14
CA GLY A 104 4.14 -2.32 -9.32
C GLY A 104 3.59 -1.41 -10.41
N LEU A 105 2.89 -0.33 -10.04
CA LEU A 105 2.34 0.65 -10.98
C LEU A 105 3.47 1.40 -11.69
N TYR A 106 4.51 1.80 -10.95
CA TYR A 106 5.71 2.39 -11.53
C TYR A 106 6.35 1.44 -12.54
N LEU A 107 6.58 0.17 -12.19
CA LEU A 107 7.15 -0.82 -13.10
C LEU A 107 6.26 -1.07 -14.33
N PHE A 108 4.94 -1.13 -14.15
CA PHE A 108 4.00 -1.27 -15.27
C PHE A 108 4.09 -0.10 -16.24
N LEU A 109 4.11 1.13 -15.73
CA LEU A 109 4.24 2.33 -16.55
C LEU A 109 5.59 2.36 -17.28
N GLN A 110 6.68 1.97 -16.61
CA GLN A 110 7.99 1.88 -17.24
C GLN A 110 8.03 0.79 -18.32
N TYR A 111 7.45 -0.38 -18.05
CA TYR A 111 7.38 -1.49 -19.00
C TYR A 111 6.64 -1.08 -20.27
N ARG A 112 5.53 -0.35 -20.11
CA ARG A 112 4.77 0.20 -21.22
C ARG A 112 5.50 1.27 -22.01
N LYS A 113 6.48 1.97 -21.44
CA LYS A 113 7.30 2.95 -22.16
C LYS A 113 8.44 2.31 -22.94
N ASP A 114 8.98 1.22 -22.40
CA ASP A 114 10.16 0.56 -22.97
C ASP A 114 9.81 -0.48 -24.05
N PHE A 115 8.63 -1.11 -23.97
CA PHE A 115 8.26 -2.26 -24.81
C PHE A 115 6.99 -2.05 -25.66
N LYS A 116 6.38 -0.86 -25.63
CA LYS A 116 5.22 -0.51 -26.45
C LYS A 116 5.45 0.83 -27.11
#